data_AF-A0A7Y5KUV4-F1
#
_entry.id   AF-A0A7Y5KUV4-F1
#
_cell.length_a   1.000
_cell.length_b   1.000
_cell.length_c   1.000
_cell.angle_alpha   90.00
_cell.angle_beta   90.00
_cell.angle_gamma   90.00
#
_symmetry.space_group_name_H-M   'P 1'
#
loop_
_entity.id
_entity.type
_entity.pdbx_description
1 polymer ?
#
loop_
_entity_poly.entity_id
_entity_poly.type
_entity_poly.pdbx_seq_one_letter_code
_entity_poly.pdbx_strand_id
1 'polypeptide(L)'
;MRLRSAIVHDWVANDATIGSLTAEDQRTFCEWLIAEEGGPGTVKEGDGFTITVGTVDGCVSDFDALDPGCTATVAQGETCIVQFAADLCAVDLPACAELNACFPE
;
A
#
# COMPACT_ATOMS: atom_id res chain seq x y z
N MET A 1 26.26 9.79 11.35
CA MET A 1 25.88 9.76 9.92
C MET A 1 24.86 8.63 9.78
N ARG A 2 23.57 8.94 9.95
CA ARG A 2 22.48 7.94 9.81
C ARG A 2 21.91 8.12 8.41
N LEU A 3 22.11 7.12 7.56
CA LEU A 3 21.54 7.10 6.21
C LEU A 3 20.01 7.05 6.36
N ARG A 4 19.33 8.13 5.98
CA ARG A 4 17.89 8.16 5.76
C ARG A 4 17.66 7.65 4.34
N SER A 5 17.43 6.35 4.18
CA SER A 5 17.09 5.73 2.90
C SER A 5 15.72 5.09 3.05
N ALA A 6 14.75 5.64 2.30
CA ALA A 6 13.34 5.26 2.24
C ALA A 6 12.57 5.41 3.56
N ILE A 7 11.27 5.65 3.47
CA ILE A 7 10.38 5.82 4.61
C ILE A 7 10.18 4.41 5.18
N VAL A 8 10.96 4.04 6.19
CA VAL A 8 10.92 2.71 6.82
C VAL A 8 10.18 2.86 8.12
N HIS A 9 8.92 2.46 8.17
CA HIS A 9 8.26 2.39 9.46
C HIS A 9 8.84 1.22 10.27
N ASP A 10 9.21 1.47 11.53
CA ASP A 10 9.94 0.52 12.39
C ASP A 10 9.06 -0.64 12.93
N TRP A 11 7.88 -0.87 12.33
CA TRP A 11 6.96 -1.93 12.75
C TRP A 11 7.24 -3.27 12.06
N VAL A 12 7.78 -3.30 10.83
CA VAL A 12 8.18 -4.53 10.11
C VAL A 12 9.48 -4.37 9.32
N ALA A 13 10.20 -5.47 9.10
CA ALA A 13 11.37 -5.50 8.23
C ALA A 13 11.00 -5.24 6.75
N ASN A 14 11.73 -4.34 6.10
CA ASN A 14 11.51 -3.92 4.71
C ASN A 14 11.55 -5.04 3.65
N ASP A 15 12.26 -6.12 3.94
CA ASP A 15 12.43 -7.28 3.07
C ASP A 15 11.42 -8.40 3.37
N ALA A 16 10.59 -8.24 4.40
CA ALA A 16 9.44 -9.13 4.62
C ALA A 16 8.46 -8.99 3.45
N THR A 17 7.81 -10.09 3.08
CA THR A 17 6.79 -10.06 2.03
C THR A 17 5.45 -9.58 2.60
N ILE A 18 4.67 -8.85 1.81
CA ILE A 18 3.33 -8.36 2.15
C ILE A 18 2.44 -9.53 2.62
N GLY A 19 2.50 -10.68 1.96
CA GLY A 19 1.75 -11.88 2.35
C GLY A 19 2.20 -12.56 3.65
N SER A 20 3.37 -12.18 4.20
CA SER A 20 3.89 -12.73 5.46
C SER A 20 3.55 -11.90 6.69
N LEU A 21 2.92 -10.73 6.50
CA LEU A 21 2.57 -9.83 7.60
C LEU A 21 1.59 -10.50 8.57
N THR A 22 1.82 -10.30 9.86
CA THR A 22 0.86 -10.71 10.89
C THR A 22 -0.39 -9.83 10.83
N ALA A 23 -1.50 -10.27 11.42
CA ALA A 23 -2.73 -9.46 11.45
C ALA A 23 -2.53 -8.07 12.10
N GLU A 24 -1.61 -7.94 13.07
CA GLU A 24 -1.26 -6.66 13.69
C GLU A 24 -0.46 -5.77 12.73
N ASP A 25 0.49 -6.36 12.00
CA ASP A 25 1.29 -5.65 11.00
C ASP A 25 0.45 -5.21 9.81
N GLN A 26 -0.48 -6.06 9.34
CA GLN A 26 -1.44 -5.72 8.28
C GLN A 26 -2.28 -4.52 8.68
N ARG A 27 -2.81 -4.51 9.92
CA ARG A 27 -3.56 -3.36 10.42
C ARG A 27 -2.70 -2.11 10.48
N THR A 28 -1.48 -2.20 10.98
CA THR A 28 -0.55 -1.05 11.06
C THR A 28 -0.20 -0.51 9.68
N PHE A 29 0.07 -1.39 8.71
CA PHE A 29 0.29 -1.03 7.31
C PHE A 29 -0.92 -0.30 6.72
N CYS A 30 -2.14 -0.83 6.93
CA CYS A 30 -3.37 -0.24 6.44
C CYS A 30 -3.71 1.10 7.10
N GLU A 31 -3.44 1.26 8.40
CA GLU A 31 -3.60 2.55 9.08
C GLU A 31 -2.69 3.62 8.48
N TRP A 32 -1.44 3.25 8.18
CA TRP A 32 -0.50 4.13 7.50
C TRP A 32 -0.94 4.44 6.06
N LEU A 33 -1.25 3.43 5.26
CA LEU A 33 -1.69 3.57 3.86
C LEU A 33 -2.86 4.54 3.76
N ILE A 34 -3.92 4.29 4.53
CA ILE A 34 -5.13 5.13 4.50
C ILE A 34 -4.83 6.56 4.95
N ALA A 35 -3.89 6.75 5.89
CA ALA A 35 -3.47 8.09 6.30
C ALA A 35 -2.71 8.83 5.19
N GLU A 36 -1.81 8.16 4.45
CA GLU A 36 -1.07 8.75 3.31
C GLU A 36 -2.00 9.17 2.18
N GLU A 37 -3.02 8.36 1.87
CA GLU A 37 -4.02 8.69 0.84
C GLU A 37 -4.95 9.87 1.24
N GLY A 38 -4.83 10.37 2.47
CA GLY A 38 -5.57 11.52 3.00
C GLY A 38 -6.72 11.16 3.92
N GLY A 39 -6.82 9.90 4.36
CA GLY A 39 -7.81 9.43 5.32
C GLY A 39 -9.08 8.85 4.70
N PRO A 40 -9.88 8.10 5.48
CA PRO A 40 -11.02 7.35 4.96
C PRO A 40 -12.12 8.27 4.44
N GLY A 41 -12.68 7.92 3.27
CA GLY A 41 -13.73 8.70 2.63
C GLY A 41 -13.24 9.99 1.93
N THR A 42 -11.92 10.23 1.92
CA THR A 42 -11.34 11.27 1.07
C THR A 42 -11.64 10.98 -0.38
N VAL A 43 -12.19 11.98 -1.07
CA VAL A 43 -12.54 11.90 -2.49
C VAL A 43 -11.51 12.67 -3.30
N LYS A 44 -10.97 12.05 -4.34
CA LYS A 44 -10.13 12.69 -5.35
C LYS A 44 -10.74 12.52 -6.72
N GLU A 45 -10.67 13.59 -7.50
CA GLU A 45 -11.10 13.63 -8.90
C GLU A 45 -9.89 13.96 -9.75
N GLY A 46 -9.66 13.17 -10.80
CA GLY A 46 -8.53 13.31 -11.71
C GLY A 46 -8.67 12.34 -12.88
N ASP A 47 -8.08 12.67 -14.01
CA ASP A 47 -8.05 11.83 -15.23
C ASP A 47 -9.40 11.24 -15.68
N GLY A 48 -10.50 11.94 -15.37
CA GLY A 48 -11.86 11.56 -15.77
C GLY A 48 -12.53 10.54 -14.84
N PHE A 49 -11.95 10.26 -13.68
CA PHE A 49 -12.53 9.36 -12.69
C PHE A 49 -12.49 9.95 -11.27
N THR A 50 -13.24 9.31 -10.38
CA THR A 50 -13.36 9.67 -8.97
C THR A 50 -12.90 8.50 -8.13
N ILE A 51 -11.88 8.72 -7.31
CA ILE A 51 -11.39 7.77 -6.31
C ILE A 51 -11.92 8.18 -4.94
N THR A 52 -12.39 7.19 -4.18
CA THR A 52 -12.72 7.36 -2.76
C THR A 52 -11.79 6.47 -1.97
N VAL A 53 -11.01 7.07 -1.07
CA VAL A 53 -10.11 6.35 -0.16
C VAL A 53 -10.93 5.41 0.72
N GLY A 54 -10.47 4.17 0.79
CA GLY A 54 -11.12 3.09 1.52
C GLY A 54 -11.10 3.25 3.04
N THR A 55 -11.38 2.16 3.74
CA THR A 55 -11.27 2.10 5.21
C THR A 55 -10.12 1.16 5.59
N VAL A 56 -9.61 1.31 6.82
CA VAL A 56 -8.59 0.39 7.36
C VAL A 56 -9.07 -1.05 7.33
N ASP A 57 -10.31 -1.32 7.73
CA ASP A 57 -10.86 -2.68 7.73
C ASP A 57 -11.04 -3.23 6.31
N GLY A 58 -11.38 -2.37 5.34
CA GLY A 58 -11.38 -2.74 3.91
C GLY A 58 -9.99 -3.16 3.44
N CYS A 59 -8.98 -2.32 3.69
CA CYS A 59 -7.59 -2.63 3.36
C CYS A 59 -7.10 -3.93 4.02
N VAL A 60 -7.42 -4.17 5.30
CA VAL A 60 -7.07 -5.43 5.97
C VAL A 60 -7.76 -6.62 5.32
N SER A 61 -9.01 -6.46 4.88
CA SER A 61 -9.74 -7.53 4.19
C SER A 61 -9.14 -7.86 2.83
N ASP A 62 -8.48 -6.91 2.16
CA ASP A 62 -7.81 -7.15 0.88
C ASP A 62 -6.61 -8.10 1.00
N PHE A 63 -6.02 -8.25 2.20
CA PHE A 63 -4.98 -9.26 2.43
C PHE A 63 -5.49 -10.69 2.24
N ASP A 64 -6.78 -10.95 2.44
CA ASP A 64 -7.38 -12.27 2.19
C ASP A 64 -7.47 -12.59 0.69
N ALA A 65 -7.37 -11.57 -0.18
CA ALA A 65 -7.40 -11.71 -1.64
C ALA A 65 -5.99 -11.80 -2.27
N LEU A 66 -4.92 -11.70 -1.47
CA LEU A 66 -3.56 -11.81 -1.97
C LEU A 66 -3.28 -13.19 -2.59
N ASP A 67 -2.58 -13.19 -3.71
CA ASP A 67 -2.03 -14.41 -4.29
C ASP A 67 -1.10 -15.09 -3.27
N PRO A 68 -1.25 -16.40 -3.01
CA PRO A 68 -0.38 -17.14 -2.10
C PRO A 68 1.12 -17.09 -2.47
N GLY A 69 1.43 -16.79 -3.73
CA GLY A 69 2.76 -16.59 -4.28
C GLY A 69 3.23 -15.13 -4.31
N CYS A 70 2.51 -14.20 -3.66
CA CYS A 70 2.90 -12.79 -3.58
C CYS A 70 4.32 -12.63 -3.00
N THR A 71 5.26 -12.13 -3.82
CA THR A 71 6.64 -11.85 -3.41
C THR A 71 6.92 -10.37 -3.18
N ALA A 72 5.92 -9.49 -3.32
CA ALA A 72 6.10 -8.07 -3.06
C ALA A 72 6.55 -7.85 -1.61
N THR A 73 7.61 -7.08 -1.43
CA THR A 73 8.11 -6.74 -0.09
C THR A 73 7.38 -5.53 0.48
N VAL A 74 7.46 -5.35 1.80
CA VAL A 74 6.95 -4.14 2.48
C VAL A 74 7.54 -2.88 1.85
N ALA A 75 8.84 -2.85 1.58
CA ALA A 75 9.46 -1.68 0.95
C ALA A 75 8.94 -1.38 -0.46
N GLN A 76 8.59 -2.41 -1.24
CA GLN A 76 7.97 -2.23 -2.55
C GLN A 76 6.54 -1.69 -2.41
N GLY A 77 5.76 -2.24 -1.47
CA GLY A 77 4.41 -1.74 -1.15
C GLY A 77 4.44 -0.29 -0.66
N GLU A 78 5.31 0.05 0.28
CA GLU A 78 5.46 1.43 0.77
C GLU A 78 5.85 2.39 -0.36
N THR A 79 6.77 1.99 -1.23
CA THR A 79 7.18 2.80 -2.39
C THR A 79 6.01 3.05 -3.34
N CYS A 80 5.22 2.02 -3.62
CA CYS A 80 4.00 2.16 -4.41
C CYS A 80 3.03 3.16 -3.78
N ILE A 81 2.71 2.98 -2.49
CA ILE A 81 1.72 3.79 -1.78
C ILE A 81 2.14 5.26 -1.70
N VAL A 82 3.42 5.55 -1.48
CA VAL A 82 3.90 6.96 -1.49
C VAL A 82 3.73 7.61 -2.86
N GLN A 83 3.96 6.87 -3.95
CA GLN A 83 3.73 7.38 -5.31
C GLN A 83 2.24 7.52 -5.61
N PHE A 84 1.44 6.55 -5.18
CA PHE A 84 -0.01 6.56 -5.36
C PHE A 84 -0.66 7.70 -4.56
N ALA A 85 -0.31 7.88 -3.30
CA ALA A 85 -0.79 8.97 -2.47
C ALA A 85 -0.45 10.37 -3.02
N ALA A 86 0.66 10.50 -3.77
CA ALA A 86 1.02 11.74 -4.44
C ALA A 86 0.06 12.09 -5.60
N ASP A 87 -0.51 11.07 -6.24
CA ASP A 87 -1.52 11.21 -7.29
C ASP A 87 -2.43 9.96 -7.32
N LEU A 88 -3.51 9.98 -6.53
CA LEU A 88 -4.48 8.88 -6.47
C LEU A 88 -5.15 8.61 -7.83
N CYS A 89 -5.02 9.54 -8.78
CA CYS A 89 -5.57 9.42 -10.12
C CYS A 89 -4.54 8.92 -11.14
N ALA A 90 -3.36 8.51 -10.71
CA ALA A 90 -2.40 7.86 -11.59
C ALA A 90 -2.81 6.39 -11.85
N VAL A 91 -3.16 6.06 -13.09
CA VAL A 91 -3.56 4.71 -13.52
C VAL A 91 -2.40 3.75 -13.81
N ASP A 92 -1.20 4.28 -14.02
CA ASP A 92 -0.01 3.47 -14.35
C ASP A 92 1.19 3.97 -13.54
N LEU A 93 1.39 3.34 -12.39
CA LEU A 93 2.53 3.59 -11.51
C LEU A 93 3.48 2.39 -11.59
N PRO A 94 4.63 2.49 -12.29
CA PRO A 94 5.61 1.42 -12.34
C PRO A 94 6.10 0.98 -10.95
N ALA A 95 6.08 1.90 -9.97
CA ALA A 95 6.39 1.61 -8.57
C ALA A 95 5.44 0.57 -7.94
N CYS A 96 4.24 0.40 -8.48
CA CYS A 96 3.20 -0.50 -8.00
C CYS A 96 3.17 -1.85 -8.73
N ALA A 97 4.02 -2.07 -9.73
CA ALA A 97 3.99 -3.28 -10.55
C ALA A 97 4.06 -4.58 -9.72
N GLU A 98 4.95 -4.62 -8.72
CA GLU A 98 5.13 -5.81 -7.89
C GLU A 98 3.98 -6.02 -6.91
N LEU A 99 3.39 -4.94 -6.39
CA LEU A 99 2.22 -5.03 -5.52
C LEU A 99 0.98 -5.45 -6.31
N ASN A 100 0.77 -4.89 -7.51
CA ASN A 100 -0.34 -5.25 -8.39
C ASN A 100 -0.27 -6.72 -8.82
N ALA A 101 0.94 -7.26 -9.01
CA ALA A 101 1.13 -8.68 -9.30
C ALA A 101 0.64 -9.62 -8.18
N CYS A 102 0.40 -9.10 -6.96
CA CYS A 102 -0.13 -9.86 -5.84
C CYS A 102 -1.66 -9.96 -5.80
N PHE A 103 -2.39 -9.26 -6.67
CA PHE A 103 -3.85 -9.29 -6.71
C PHE A 103 -4.31 -9.83 -8.07
N PRO A 104 -4.55 -11.15 -8.19
CA PRO A 104 -4.99 -11.76 -9.44
C PRO A 104 -6.42 -11.29 -9.77
N GLU A 105 -6.63 -10.91 -11.03
CA GLU A 105 -7.92 -10.45 -11.59
C GLU A 105 -9.04 -11.49 -11.52
#